data_AF-A0A6I5ZS85-F1
#
_entry.id   AF-A0A6I5ZS85-F1
#
_cell.length_a   1.000
_cell.length_b   1.000
_cell.length_c   1.000
_cell.angle_alpha   90.00
_cell.angle_beta   90.00
_cell.angle_gamma   90.00
#
_symmetry.space_group_name_H-M   'P 1'
#
loop_
_entity.id
_entity.type
_entity.pdbx_description
1 polymer ?
#
loop_
_entity_poly.entity_id
_entity_poly.type
_entity_poly.pdbx_seq_one_letter_code
_entity_poly.pdbx_strand_id
1 'polypeptide(L)'
;MANGDVPGDLIAMNIEVCRELWRMVDSQGGMVGALTPKLILPPRSNDNEDVRISEQEARFIYASVLTRASRYFFSVETPTGEKYSFTDGAVNQRSALSDLSLYTFGNGFHKQANVEFKAGNPPVDHIKKDIEKLVRERKCHLAH
;
A
#
# COMPACT_ATOMS: atom_id res chain seq x y z
N MET A 1 -15.03 -7.10 -20.45
CA MET A 1 -14.17 -7.77 -19.46
C MET A 1 -14.89 -7.73 -18.13
N ALA A 2 -15.01 -8.84 -17.41
CA ALA A 2 -15.84 -8.90 -16.21
C ALA A 2 -15.40 -7.85 -15.18
N ASN A 3 -16.35 -7.06 -14.68
CA ASN A 3 -16.20 -6.26 -13.46
C ASN A 3 -15.98 -7.22 -12.30
N GLY A 4 -14.75 -7.72 -12.16
CA GLY A 4 -14.42 -8.62 -11.05
C GLY A 4 -14.54 -7.87 -9.72
N ASP A 5 -14.80 -8.61 -8.66
CA ASP A 5 -15.05 -8.10 -7.31
C ASP A 5 -13.81 -7.40 -6.74
N VAL A 6 -13.73 -6.07 -6.92
CA VAL A 6 -12.60 -5.26 -6.44
C VAL A 6 -12.40 -5.43 -4.93
N PRO A 7 -13.42 -5.28 -4.07
CA PRO A 7 -13.29 -5.57 -2.64
C PRO A 7 -12.74 -6.97 -2.35
N GLY A 8 -13.27 -8.01 -3.00
CA GLY A 8 -12.80 -9.39 -2.83
C GLY A 8 -11.33 -9.57 -3.21
N ASP A 9 -10.92 -8.99 -4.34
CA ASP A 9 -9.53 -9.03 -4.79
C ASP A 9 -8.60 -8.31 -3.80
N LEU A 10 -8.98 -7.13 -3.30
CA LEU A 10 -8.19 -6.35 -2.35
C LEU A 10 -7.97 -7.11 -1.04
N ILE A 11 -9.00 -7.81 -0.56
CA ILE A 11 -8.92 -8.66 0.64
C ILE A 11 -7.96 -9.82 0.39
N ALA A 12 -8.09 -10.51 -0.76
CA ALA A 12 -7.21 -11.62 -1.10
C ALA A 12 -5.74 -11.19 -1.22
N MET A 13 -5.48 -10.03 -1.84
CA MET A 13 -4.14 -9.46 -1.93
C MET A 13 -3.58 -9.08 -0.55
N ASN A 14 -4.38 -8.47 0.33
CA ASN A 14 -3.95 -8.17 1.69
C ASN A 14 -3.60 -9.44 2.48
N ILE A 15 -4.38 -10.50 2.34
CA ILE A 15 -4.08 -11.79 2.97
C ILE A 15 -2.72 -12.33 2.47
N GLU A 16 -2.45 -12.25 1.17
CA GLU A 16 -1.19 -12.74 0.62
C GLU A 16 0.00 -11.88 1.06
N VAL A 17 -0.16 -10.56 1.11
CA VAL A 17 0.87 -9.65 1.66
C VAL A 17 1.17 -9.98 3.12
N CYS A 18 0.15 -10.23 3.94
CA CYS A 18 0.33 -10.67 5.33
C CYS A 18 1.08 -12.01 5.42
N ARG A 19 0.80 -12.96 4.52
CA ARG A 19 1.52 -14.25 4.48
C ARG A 19 2.97 -14.08 4.07
N GLU A 20 3.25 -13.24 3.08
CA GLU A 20 4.61 -12.94 2.64
C GLU A 20 5.38 -12.25 3.77
N LEU A 21 4.80 -11.25 4.43
CA LEU A 21 5.35 -10.60 5.62
C LEU A 21 5.68 -11.61 6.73
N TRP A 22 4.78 -12.55 7.01
CA TRP A 22 4.98 -13.60 8.02
C TRP A 22 6.07 -14.61 7.65
N ARG A 23 6.32 -14.81 6.35
CA ARG A 23 7.35 -15.73 5.83
C ARG A 23 8.70 -15.06 5.60
N MET A 24 8.80 -13.74 5.76
CA MET A 24 10.06 -13.04 5.62
C MET A 24 11.08 -13.62 6.59
N VAL A 25 12.28 -13.85 6.08
CA VAL A 25 13.40 -14.30 6.89
C VAL A 25 13.76 -13.15 7.81
N ASP A 26 13.74 -13.41 9.12
CA ASP A 26 14.31 -12.48 10.08
C ASP A 26 15.80 -12.31 9.79
N SER A 27 16.41 -11.23 10.29
CA SER A 27 17.84 -10.98 10.12
C SER A 27 18.74 -12.08 10.73
N GLN A 28 18.16 -13.08 11.40
CA GLN A 28 18.83 -14.20 12.06
C GLN A 28 18.96 -15.44 11.16
N GLY A 29 18.42 -15.44 9.94
CA GLY A 29 18.86 -16.35 8.88
C GLY A 29 18.29 -17.77 8.97
N GLY A 30 16.99 -17.92 9.24
CA GLY A 30 16.27 -19.19 9.04
C GLY A 30 16.42 -19.75 7.60
N MET A 31 16.06 -21.03 7.41
CA MET A 31 16.25 -21.81 6.17
C MET A 31 15.93 -21.03 4.88
N VAL A 32 16.98 -20.58 4.19
CA VAL A 32 16.89 -19.90 2.90
C VAL A 32 16.80 -20.95 1.79
N GLY A 33 15.69 -20.96 1.05
CA GLY A 33 15.48 -21.75 -0.15
C GLY A 33 15.37 -20.87 -1.40
N ALA A 34 15.27 -21.52 -2.58
CA ALA A 34 15.13 -20.83 -3.85
C ALA A 34 13.90 -19.89 -3.91
N LEU A 35 12.83 -20.26 -3.20
CA LEU A 35 11.56 -19.54 -3.14
C LEU A 35 11.46 -18.55 -1.96
N THR A 36 12.51 -18.42 -1.16
CA THR A 36 12.53 -17.47 -0.05
C THR A 36 12.46 -16.04 -0.58
N PRO A 37 11.58 -15.19 0.01
CA PRO A 37 11.50 -13.78 -0.34
C PRO A 37 12.88 -13.10 -0.29
N LYS A 38 13.17 -12.25 -1.28
CA LYS A 38 14.48 -11.60 -1.40
C LYS A 38 14.59 -10.29 -0.62
N LEU A 39 13.48 -9.79 -0.08
CA LEU A 39 13.48 -8.64 0.80
C LEU A 39 13.95 -9.07 2.19
N ILE A 40 14.96 -8.40 2.71
CA ILE A 40 15.49 -8.63 4.05
C ILE A 40 14.94 -7.53 4.95
N LEU A 41 14.36 -7.92 6.09
CA LEU A 41 13.85 -6.95 7.06
C LEU A 41 15.01 -6.45 7.93
N PRO A 42 15.24 -5.13 7.99
CA PRO A 42 16.32 -4.59 8.81
C PRO A 42 15.98 -4.72 10.31
N PRO A 43 16.99 -4.90 11.18
CA PRO A 43 16.76 -4.83 12.62
C PRO A 43 16.39 -3.41 13.05
N ARG A 44 15.64 -3.30 14.16
CA ARG A 44 15.23 -2.00 14.70
C ARG A 44 16.40 -1.19 15.32
N SER A 45 17.44 -1.86 15.81
CA SER A 45 18.67 -1.27 16.35
C SER A 45 19.85 -2.25 16.23
N ASN A 46 21.07 -1.79 16.55
CA ASN A 46 22.29 -2.61 16.51
C ASN A 46 22.30 -3.77 17.53
N ASP A 47 21.37 -3.81 18.49
CA ASP A 47 21.35 -4.75 19.62
C ASP A 47 20.32 -5.90 19.45
N ASN A 48 19.86 -6.15 18.21
CA ASN A 48 19.23 -7.37 17.69
C ASN A 48 18.38 -8.25 18.64
N GLU A 49 17.05 -8.12 18.51
CA GLU A 49 16.05 -9.22 18.48
C GLU A 49 14.75 -8.77 17.78
N ASP A 50 14.50 -7.46 17.69
CA ASP A 50 13.25 -6.92 17.14
C ASP A 50 13.38 -6.54 15.65
N VAL A 51 12.67 -7.29 14.80
CA VAL A 51 12.60 -7.06 13.36
C VAL A 51 11.71 -5.84 13.09
N ARG A 52 12.22 -4.85 12.33
CA ARG A 52 11.42 -3.69 11.95
C ARG A 52 10.76 -3.94 10.60
N ILE A 53 9.43 -3.87 10.59
CA ILE A 53 8.62 -3.73 9.37
C ILE A 53 8.12 -2.29 9.31
N SER A 54 8.51 -1.54 8.28
CA SER A 54 8.00 -0.20 8.01
C SER A 54 7.00 -0.20 6.86
N GLU A 55 6.38 0.96 6.63
CA GLU A 55 5.49 1.19 5.48
C GLU A 55 6.21 0.93 4.15
N GLN A 56 7.54 1.15 4.08
CA GLN A 56 8.32 0.94 2.86
C GLN A 56 8.45 -0.55 2.51
N GLU A 57 8.83 -1.42 3.46
CA GLU A 57 8.92 -2.86 3.21
C GLU A 57 7.55 -3.44 2.85
N ALA A 58 6.50 -3.02 3.55
CA ALA A 58 5.12 -3.42 3.23
C ALA A 58 4.72 -3.02 1.80
N ARG A 59 5.10 -1.81 1.35
CA ARG A 59 4.85 -1.34 -0.02
C ARG A 59 5.56 -2.20 -1.07
N PHE A 60 6.82 -2.57 -0.84
CA PHE A 60 7.57 -3.43 -1.77
C PHE A 60 6.96 -4.83 -1.88
N ILE A 61 6.53 -5.41 -0.75
CA ILE A 61 5.87 -6.72 -0.74
C ILE A 61 4.53 -6.64 -1.48
N TYR A 62 3.75 -5.59 -1.22
CA TYR A 62 2.49 -5.36 -1.91
C TYR A 62 2.69 -5.24 -3.43
N ALA A 63 3.68 -4.46 -3.87
CA ALA A 63 4.04 -4.32 -5.29
C ALA A 63 4.46 -5.67 -5.92
N SER A 64 5.21 -6.50 -5.19
CA SER A 64 5.58 -7.85 -5.62
C SER A 64 4.35 -8.76 -5.81
N VAL A 65 3.43 -8.76 -4.85
CA VAL A 65 2.17 -9.52 -4.93
C VAL A 65 1.31 -9.05 -6.11
N LEU A 66 1.15 -7.72 -6.27
CA LEU A 66 0.43 -7.14 -7.41
C LEU A 66 0.99 -7.62 -8.75
N THR A 67 2.31 -7.59 -8.90
CA THR A 67 3.00 -7.92 -10.15
C THR A 67 2.90 -9.42 -10.49
N ARG A 68 2.91 -10.29 -9.48
CA ARG A 68 2.88 -11.75 -9.67
C ARG A 68 1.48 -12.34 -9.81
N ALA A 69 0.49 -11.76 -9.14
CA ALA A 69 -0.76 -12.45 -8.84
C ALA A 69 -2.01 -11.59 -8.98
N SER A 70 -1.94 -10.44 -9.68
CA SER A 70 -3.10 -9.57 -9.85
C SER A 70 -3.30 -9.09 -11.28
N ARG A 71 -4.51 -8.59 -11.57
CA ARG A 71 -4.87 -7.88 -12.81
C ARG A 71 -4.65 -6.37 -12.72
N TYR A 72 -4.19 -5.88 -11.57
CA TYR A 72 -4.08 -4.46 -11.31
C TYR A 72 -2.71 -3.94 -11.74
N PHE A 73 -2.73 -2.79 -12.39
CA PHE A 73 -1.58 -1.92 -12.56
C PHE A 73 -1.51 -0.97 -11.37
N PHE A 74 -0.34 -0.40 -11.09
CA PHE A 74 -0.20 0.52 -9.96
C PHE A 74 0.72 1.70 -10.25
N SER A 75 0.50 2.78 -9.51
CA SER A 75 1.36 3.96 -9.44
C SER A 75 1.73 4.23 -7.98
N VAL A 76 2.95 4.71 -7.75
CA VAL A 76 3.53 4.99 -6.42
C VAL A 76 3.47 6.50 -6.16
N GLU A 77 3.22 6.91 -4.90
CA GLU A 77 3.19 8.33 -4.50
C GLU A 77 2.28 9.17 -5.40
N THR A 78 1.05 8.67 -5.63
CA THR A 78 0.14 9.28 -6.61
C THR A 78 -0.59 10.46 -5.98
N PRO A 79 -0.55 11.66 -6.59
CA PRO A 79 -1.30 12.80 -6.09
C PRO A 79 -2.79 12.52 -6.01
N THR A 80 -3.41 12.95 -4.92
CA THR A 80 -4.86 12.93 -4.75
C THR A 80 -5.50 13.95 -5.68
N GLY A 81 -6.65 13.59 -6.26
CA GLY A 81 -7.42 14.50 -7.10
C GLY A 81 -8.08 15.61 -6.28
N GLU A 82 -8.49 15.29 -5.05
CA GLU A 82 -9.06 16.26 -4.13
C GLU A 82 -7.98 16.98 -3.32
N LYS A 83 -8.33 18.14 -2.77
CA LYS A 83 -7.48 18.91 -1.87
C LYS A 83 -7.96 18.78 -0.43
N TYR A 84 -7.00 18.72 0.49
CA TYR A 84 -7.24 18.48 1.90
C TYR A 84 -6.61 19.58 2.74
N SER A 85 -7.22 19.85 3.90
CA SER A 85 -6.62 20.65 4.97
C SER A 85 -6.67 19.84 6.24
N PHE A 86 -5.50 19.50 6.77
CA PHE A 86 -5.36 18.72 8.01
C PHE A 86 -5.09 19.62 9.23
N THR A 87 -5.25 20.93 9.06
CA THR A 87 -5.15 21.95 10.10
C THR A 87 -6.48 22.69 10.17
N ASP A 88 -7.05 22.79 11.37
CA ASP A 88 -8.32 23.50 11.57
C ASP A 88 -8.16 24.98 11.21
N GLY A 89 -9.10 25.50 10.42
CA GLY A 89 -9.13 26.89 9.96
C GLY A 89 -8.14 27.24 8.85
N ALA A 90 -7.39 26.28 8.30
CA ALA A 90 -6.47 26.57 7.21
C ALA A 90 -7.21 26.82 5.88
N VAL A 91 -6.94 28.01 5.33
CA VAL A 91 -7.48 28.48 4.03
C VAL A 91 -6.80 27.76 2.85
N ASN A 92 -5.63 27.17 3.07
CA ASN A 92 -4.82 26.54 2.02
C ASN A 92 -5.03 25.02 2.00
N GLN A 93 -5.86 24.56 1.08
CA GLN A 93 -6.00 23.12 0.79
C GLN A 93 -4.89 22.67 -0.17
N ARG A 94 -4.29 21.50 0.11
CA ARG A 94 -3.23 20.91 -0.73
C ARG A 94 -3.61 19.49 -1.14
N SER A 95 -3.16 19.07 -2.33
CA SER A 95 -3.21 17.65 -2.68
C SER A 95 -2.33 16.87 -1.71
N ALA A 96 -2.81 15.70 -1.30
CA ALA A 96 -2.02 14.69 -0.60
C ALA A 96 -1.45 13.70 -1.62
N LEU A 97 -0.65 12.74 -1.14
CA LEU A 97 -0.19 11.61 -1.92
C LEU A 97 -0.75 10.34 -1.29
N SER A 98 -1.21 9.41 -2.12
CA SER A 98 -1.46 8.03 -1.70
C SER A 98 -0.24 7.17 -1.98
N ASP A 99 0.08 6.26 -1.05
CA ASP A 99 1.23 5.36 -1.17
C ASP A 99 1.19 4.55 -2.46
N LEU A 100 0.01 3.97 -2.77
CA LEU A 100 -0.27 3.34 -4.05
C LEU A 100 -1.65 3.73 -4.57
N SER A 101 -1.77 3.75 -5.89
CA SER A 101 -3.03 3.78 -6.62
C SER A 101 -3.11 2.58 -7.55
N LEU A 102 -4.22 1.83 -7.50
CA LEU A 102 -4.45 0.64 -8.31
C LEU A 102 -5.36 0.95 -9.49
N TYR A 103 -5.07 0.35 -10.63
CA TYR A 103 -5.77 0.57 -11.89
C TYR A 103 -6.05 -0.75 -12.61
N THR A 104 -7.09 -0.78 -13.42
CA THR A 104 -7.29 -1.84 -14.43
C THR A 104 -7.19 -1.25 -15.82
N PHE A 105 -6.69 -2.03 -16.77
CA PHE A 105 -6.63 -1.63 -18.17
C PHE A 105 -7.82 -2.19 -18.96
N GLY A 106 -8.55 -1.30 -19.65
CA GLY A 106 -9.61 -1.63 -20.60
C GLY A 106 -9.44 -0.80 -21.87
N ASN A 107 -10.21 0.28 -21.99
CA ASN A 107 -10.01 1.32 -23.03
C ASN A 107 -9.16 2.49 -22.48
N GLY A 108 -8.14 2.16 -21.67
CA GLY A 108 -7.41 3.11 -20.83
C GLY A 108 -7.28 2.62 -19.39
N PHE A 109 -6.54 3.37 -18.58
CA PHE A 109 -6.36 3.08 -17.16
C PHE A 109 -7.49 3.67 -16.32
N HIS A 110 -8.20 2.81 -15.61
CA HIS A 110 -9.28 3.19 -14.70
C HIS A 110 -8.83 2.93 -13.27
N LYS A 111 -8.80 3.99 -12.43
CA LYS A 111 -8.46 3.87 -11.01
C LYS A 111 -9.54 3.04 -10.30
N GLN A 112 -9.11 2.04 -9.56
CA GLN A 112 -9.96 1.12 -8.81
C GLN A 112 -9.91 1.40 -7.31
N ALA A 113 -8.72 1.66 -6.77
CA ALA A 113 -8.52 1.90 -5.35
C ALA A 113 -7.25 2.71 -5.08
N ASN A 114 -7.21 3.39 -3.95
CA ASN A 114 -5.97 3.88 -3.34
C ASN A 114 -5.62 2.94 -2.16
N VAL A 115 -4.33 2.80 -1.87
CA VAL A 115 -3.82 2.01 -0.74
C VAL A 115 -2.90 2.93 0.08
N GLU A 116 -3.06 2.85 1.40
CA GLU A 116 -2.23 3.56 2.38
C GLU A 116 -1.68 2.51 3.34
N PHE A 117 -0.37 2.55 3.59
CA PHE A 117 0.31 1.66 4.52
C PHE A 117 0.49 2.38 5.85
N LYS A 118 0.35 1.64 6.94
CA LYS A 118 0.65 2.12 8.29
C LYS A 118 1.42 1.05 9.04
N ALA A 119 2.51 1.44 9.68
CA ALA A 119 3.34 0.54 10.49
C ALA A 119 3.11 0.74 11.98
N GLY A 120 3.16 -0.35 12.74
CA GLY A 120 2.98 -0.34 14.20
C GLY A 120 1.56 0.05 14.61
N ASN A 121 1.46 0.86 15.66
CA ASN A 121 0.19 1.39 16.17
C ASN A 121 0.18 2.91 16.04
N PRO A 122 -0.10 3.47 14.85
CA PRO A 122 -0.07 4.91 14.65
C PRO A 122 -1.14 5.61 15.49
N PRO A 123 -0.97 6.90 15.82
CA PRO A 123 -2.01 7.69 16.47
C PRO A 123 -3.32 7.68 15.68
N VAL A 124 -4.46 7.72 16.38
CA VAL A 124 -5.80 7.70 15.76
C VAL A 124 -5.97 8.82 14.72
N ASP A 125 -5.39 10.00 14.97
CA ASP A 125 -5.46 11.13 14.02
C ASP A 125 -4.76 10.83 12.70
N HIS A 126 -3.72 9.98 12.68
CA HIS A 126 -3.06 9.59 11.44
C HIS A 126 -3.99 8.67 10.64
N ILE A 127 -4.58 7.67 11.30
CA ILE A 127 -5.57 6.76 10.70
C ILE A 127 -6.75 7.55 10.13
N LYS A 128 -7.26 8.55 10.88
CA LYS A 128 -8.37 9.40 10.44
C LYS A 128 -8.04 10.17 9.16
N LYS A 129 -6.83 10.75 9.06
CA LYS A 129 -6.38 11.46 7.86
C LYS A 129 -6.32 10.53 6.65
N ASP A 130 -5.86 9.30 6.82
CA ASP A 130 -5.80 8.33 5.74
C ASP A 130 -7.18 7.85 5.30
N ILE A 131 -8.09 7.58 6.24
CA ILE A 131 -9.49 7.28 5.92
C ILE A 131 -10.14 8.45 5.17
N GLU A 132 -9.89 9.69 5.60
CA GLU A 132 -10.41 10.87 4.92
C GLU A 132 -9.91 10.96 3.47
N LYS A 133 -8.60 10.75 3.23
CA LYS A 133 -8.04 10.67 1.87
C LYS A 133 -8.72 9.57 1.06
N LEU A 134 -8.83 8.36 1.60
CA LEU A 134 -9.37 7.21 0.86
C LEU A 134 -10.85 7.37 0.49
N VAL A 135 -11.66 7.93 1.40
CA VAL A 135 -13.12 8.04 1.22
C VAL A 135 -13.52 9.26 0.39
N ARG A 136 -12.77 10.36 0.48
CA ARG A 136 -13.10 11.59 -0.29
C ARG A 136 -12.69 11.50 -1.75
N GLU A 137 -11.68 10.70 -2.08
CA GLU A 137 -11.26 10.53 -3.47
C GLU A 137 -12.39 9.98 -4.32
N ARG A 138 -12.85 10.77 -5.29
CA ARG A 138 -13.75 10.26 -6.34
C ARG A 138 -12.94 9.36 -7.26
N LYS A 139 -13.61 8.37 -7.86
CA LYS A 139 -13.00 7.50 -8.89
C LYS A 139 -12.59 8.35 -10.10
N CYS A 140 -11.35 8.84 -10.09
CA CYS A 140 -10.84 9.69 -11.14
C CYS A 140 -10.27 8.83 -12.27
N HIS A 141 -10.61 9.18 -13.51
CA HIS A 141 -10.06 8.55 -14.71
C HIS A 141 -8.70 9.18 -15.00
N LEU A 142 -7.67 8.37 -15.28
CA LEU A 142 -6.48 8.92 -15.92
C LEU A 142 -6.85 9.20 -17.38
N ALA A 143 -7.17 10.45 -17.69
CA ALA A 143 -7.18 10.90 -19.08
C ALA A 143 -5.71 11.08 -19.50
N HIS A 144 -5.22 10.12 -20.29
CA HIS A 144 -4.04 10.31 -21.12
C HIS A 144 -4.49 10.68 -22.53
#